data_AF-A0A7I8JJD9-F1
#
_entry.id   AF-A0A7I8JJD9-F1
#
_cell.length_a   1.000
_cell.length_b   1.000
_cell.length_c   1.000
_cell.angle_alpha   90.00
_cell.angle_beta   90.00
_cell.angle_gamma   90.00
#
_symmetry.space_group_name_H-M   'P 1'
#
loop_
_entity.id
_entity.type
_entity.pdbx_description
1 polymer ?
#
loop_
_entity_poly.entity_id
_entity_poly.type
_entity_poly.pdbx_seq_one_letter_code
_entity_poly.pdbx_strand_id
1 'polypeptide(L)'
;MERRTLLVLFSILLAGTPTLSQRDDRSEALVSVDVGVILDMRTLVGKMCWTSISMAVDDFYAANRNFTTRLVLHLRDGEASVIGAGSAALGLLNKEGVLAILGPQKSAQARFLSDIADKARVPSISFTATSPFLTSSARSYFVRMAINDSAQVDAVASIVRYYAWREVVIIYEDTDYGNGVIPYLIDALQANSIRVPHRTIKEELLNLKMIQTRVFIVHMSLPVGTRVFSKAKAIGMATKGFAWIVTDGIANLVDSVDHEVISAMQGFVGVKPYVPRTAELEAFIRRWKRKYRNENPEAERIDPSIFSLWAYDSVEVKRFSFEKPRIFGNSTDLDALAMSKMGPTILKAVIETSFTGLSGEFRLVNGQLQSSAYQIVNVVGNGQKGIGFWTPKRGLSPQLGSPTNKDELGAVVWPGDSTSVPRGWEITTGGRRLRFVRFDEDPVTKEKVPTGYSIEIFNNVMKSLPYYVPFDYFPYADSNGTSGSYDLLAFRKDSPLLSDVSKAVVSLSQGPFMDDIEKRWMLTNDTSQCQQPDAGGNRITLHSLRGLFLVTGVVSSLALLVACIGNLLEGYQERRVRPSETTPEGEDEPLADDEQPPVGVGLPAIGPGRDSAALLQDSSERGPSATEILRLDKVTQV
;
A
#
# COMPACT_ATOMS: atom_id res chain seq x y z
N MET A 1 12.98 42.38 8.33
CA MET A 1 12.30 42.99 7.17
C MET A 1 11.47 41.87 6.54
N GLU A 2 10.21 42.06 6.15
CA GLU A 2 9.40 43.28 6.09
C GLU A 2 8.13 43.21 6.97
N ARG A 3 7.28 44.23 6.91
CA ARG A 3 6.05 44.37 7.71
C ARG A 3 5.05 45.24 6.93
N ARG A 4 3.80 44.77 6.78
CA ARG A 4 2.74 45.34 5.91
C ARG A 4 3.03 45.09 4.40
N THR A 5 2.07 45.08 3.47
CA THR A 5 0.64 45.45 3.55
C THR A 5 -0.23 44.60 2.60
N LEU A 6 -1.39 44.13 3.06
CA LEU A 6 -2.63 44.14 2.29
C LEU A 6 -3.83 43.99 3.24
N LEU A 7 -4.84 44.84 3.07
CA LEU A 7 -6.11 44.80 3.81
C LEU A 7 -7.23 44.20 2.92
N VAL A 8 -8.40 44.02 3.54
CA VAL A 8 -9.73 43.73 2.98
C VAL A 8 -10.17 42.26 3.13
N LEU A 9 -10.79 41.98 4.28
CA LEU A 9 -12.11 41.35 4.41
C LEU A 9 -12.46 41.32 5.92
N PHE A 10 -13.22 42.31 6.40
CA PHE A 10 -13.51 42.49 7.83
C PHE A 10 -14.92 43.06 8.02
N SER A 11 -15.93 42.21 7.79
CA SER A 11 -17.35 42.56 7.87
C SER A 11 -18.19 41.29 7.99
N ILE A 12 -19.33 41.37 8.69
CA ILE A 12 -20.22 40.25 9.08
C ILE A 12 -19.57 39.36 10.19
N LEU A 13 -20.20 39.11 11.35
CA LEU A 13 -21.49 39.58 11.87
C LEU A 13 -21.33 40.79 12.82
N LEU A 14 -22.25 41.74 12.70
CA LEU A 14 -22.64 42.64 13.79
C LEU A 14 -24.18 42.71 13.79
N ALA A 15 -24.80 41.70 14.41
CA ALA A 15 -26.23 41.41 14.33
C ALA A 15 -26.84 41.25 15.73
N GLY A 16 -26.55 42.22 16.61
CA GLY A 16 -27.16 42.36 17.93
C GLY A 16 -27.17 43.85 18.28
N THR A 17 -28.36 44.43 18.44
CA THR A 17 -28.52 45.88 18.62
C THR A 17 -28.05 46.32 20.01
N PRO A 18 -27.10 47.27 20.13
CA PRO A 18 -26.72 47.83 21.42
C PRO A 18 -27.79 48.80 21.91
N THR A 19 -28.62 48.39 22.86
CA THR A 19 -29.36 49.34 23.69
C THR A 19 -28.36 50.08 24.58
N LEU A 20 -28.39 51.42 24.58
CA LEU A 20 -27.52 52.19 25.47
C LEU A 20 -27.93 51.96 26.93
N SER A 21 -27.04 51.33 27.71
CA SER A 21 -27.02 51.45 29.17
C SER A 21 -25.57 51.55 29.66
N GLN A 22 -25.41 51.80 30.96
CA GLN A 22 -24.19 52.35 31.55
C GLN A 22 -22.91 51.54 31.31
N ARG A 23 -21.80 52.28 31.33
CA ARG A 23 -20.43 51.81 31.54
C ARG A 23 -20.33 51.10 32.90
N ASP A 24 -20.59 49.80 32.87
CA ASP A 24 -20.40 48.87 33.98
C ASP A 24 -19.00 48.24 33.85
N ASP A 25 -18.15 48.31 34.89
CA ASP A 25 -16.76 47.82 34.87
C ASP A 25 -16.71 46.28 34.98
N ARG A 26 -17.36 45.60 34.03
CA ARG A 26 -17.30 44.16 33.88
C ARG A 26 -15.98 43.75 33.28
N SER A 27 -15.14 43.15 34.12
CA SER A 27 -14.14 42.17 33.67
C SER A 27 -14.79 41.23 32.66
N GLU A 28 -14.28 41.18 31.42
CA GLU A 28 -14.82 40.32 30.37
C GLU A 28 -14.78 38.86 30.84
N ALA A 29 -15.95 38.24 31.00
CA ALA A 29 -16.07 36.93 31.62
C ALA A 29 -15.38 35.87 30.73
N LEU A 30 -14.32 35.25 31.26
CA LEU A 30 -13.55 34.22 30.56
C LEU A 30 -14.46 33.05 30.17
N VAL A 31 -14.54 32.77 28.87
CA VAL A 31 -15.41 31.72 28.33
C VAL A 31 -14.65 30.39 28.30
N SER A 32 -14.81 29.57 29.33
CA SER A 32 -14.29 28.20 29.34
C SER A 32 -14.93 27.36 28.22
N VAL A 33 -14.10 26.53 27.56
CA VAL A 33 -14.49 25.60 26.50
C VAL A 33 -13.87 24.25 26.77
N ASP A 34 -14.72 23.28 27.08
CA ASP A 34 -14.32 21.94 27.50
C ASP A 34 -14.10 21.01 26.29
N VAL A 35 -12.89 20.44 26.20
CA VAL A 35 -12.48 19.52 25.14
C VAL A 35 -11.88 18.26 25.76
N GLY A 36 -12.35 17.10 25.30
CA GLY A 36 -11.87 15.81 25.77
C GLY A 36 -10.53 15.44 25.12
N VAL A 37 -9.67 14.74 25.85
CA VAL A 37 -8.42 14.18 25.31
C VAL A 37 -8.33 12.71 25.73
N ILE A 38 -8.26 11.79 24.77
CA ILE A 38 -8.16 10.34 25.02
C ILE A 38 -6.86 9.83 24.43
N LEU A 39 -5.93 9.41 25.30
CA LEU A 39 -4.60 8.93 24.95
C LEU A 39 -4.24 7.71 25.80
N ASP A 40 -3.47 6.77 25.25
CA ASP A 40 -2.96 5.63 26.02
C ASP A 40 -1.71 6.08 26.80
N MET A 41 -1.89 6.72 27.95
CA MET A 41 -0.83 7.47 28.67
C MET A 41 0.31 6.58 29.21
N ARG A 42 0.14 5.26 29.19
CA ARG A 42 1.18 4.26 29.48
C ARG A 42 2.14 4.02 28.30
N THR A 43 1.83 4.56 27.12
CA THR A 43 2.61 4.36 25.88
C THR A 43 3.51 5.55 25.54
N LEU A 44 4.58 5.30 24.80
CA LEU A 44 5.49 6.33 24.27
C LEU A 44 4.72 7.40 23.49
N VAL A 45 3.89 6.98 22.52
CA VAL A 45 3.12 7.89 21.65
C VAL A 45 2.11 8.71 22.45
N GLY A 46 1.39 8.10 23.41
CA GLY A 46 0.42 8.82 24.24
C GLY A 46 1.07 9.96 25.04
N LYS A 47 2.19 9.65 25.72
CA LYS A 47 3.00 10.64 26.43
C LYS A 47 3.50 11.75 25.51
N MET A 48 4.07 11.38 24.35
CA MET A 48 4.57 12.33 23.35
C MET A 48 3.48 13.29 22.85
N CYS A 49 2.29 12.77 22.55
CA CYS A 49 1.16 13.57 22.09
C CYS A 49 0.67 14.51 23.18
N TRP A 50 0.60 14.07 24.44
CA TRP A 50 0.19 14.92 25.56
C TRP A 50 1.13 16.13 25.77
N THR A 51 2.45 15.92 25.82
CA THR A 51 3.43 17.02 25.92
C THR A 51 3.25 18.03 24.78
N SER A 52 2.95 17.53 23.57
CA SER A 52 2.80 18.34 22.36
C SER A 52 1.50 19.16 22.35
N ILE A 53 0.36 18.54 22.71
CA ILE A 53 -0.94 19.20 22.89
C ILE A 53 -0.83 20.30 23.95
N SER A 54 -0.23 19.99 25.10
CA SER A 54 -0.05 20.97 26.17
C SER A 54 0.83 22.15 25.71
N MET A 55 1.92 21.90 24.98
CA MET A 55 2.72 22.98 24.40
C MET A 55 1.96 23.82 23.36
N ALA A 56 1.12 23.22 22.52
CA ALA A 56 0.32 23.97 21.55
C ALA A 56 -0.68 24.91 22.23
N VAL A 57 -1.29 24.49 23.35
CA VAL A 57 -2.13 25.35 24.20
C VAL A 57 -1.30 26.47 24.85
N ASP A 58 -0.15 26.15 25.43
CA ASP A 58 0.78 27.13 26.03
C ASP A 58 1.17 28.22 25.01
N ASP A 59 1.58 27.80 23.81
CA ASP A 59 2.06 28.67 22.73
C ASP A 59 0.92 29.49 22.10
N PHE A 60 -0.26 28.90 21.89
CA PHE A 60 -1.44 29.62 21.41
C PHE A 60 -1.80 30.78 22.35
N TYR A 61 -1.82 30.56 23.67
CA TYR A 61 -2.14 31.62 24.63
C TYR A 61 -0.99 32.61 24.87
N ALA A 62 0.27 32.19 24.71
CA ALA A 62 1.42 33.10 24.73
C ALA A 62 1.38 34.11 23.57
N ALA A 63 0.95 33.67 22.38
CA ALA A 63 0.73 34.50 21.21
C ALA A 63 -0.56 35.34 21.30
N ASN A 64 -1.67 34.74 21.75
CA ASN A 64 -3.00 35.35 21.78
C ASN A 64 -3.40 35.77 23.21
N ARG A 65 -2.60 36.63 23.86
CA ARG A 65 -2.78 37.01 25.27
C ARG A 65 -4.18 37.55 25.60
N ASN A 66 -4.75 38.32 24.67
CA ASN A 66 -6.07 38.95 24.81
C ASN A 66 -7.24 38.01 24.43
N PHE A 67 -7.00 36.73 24.20
CA PHE A 67 -8.07 35.77 23.88
C PHE A 67 -8.85 35.41 25.15
N THR A 68 -10.13 35.77 25.18
CA THR A 68 -11.04 35.60 26.34
C THR A 68 -11.57 34.18 26.50
N THR A 69 -11.55 33.38 25.42
CA THR A 69 -11.96 31.97 25.44
C THR A 69 -10.82 31.08 25.97
N ARG A 70 -11.09 30.22 26.94
CA ARG A 70 -10.09 29.36 27.61
C ARG A 70 -10.40 27.88 27.41
N LEU A 71 -9.53 27.19 26.69
CA LEU A 71 -9.61 25.76 26.44
C LEU A 71 -9.31 24.98 27.73
N VAL A 72 -10.24 24.10 28.14
CA VAL A 72 -10.10 23.20 29.29
C VAL A 72 -9.95 21.79 28.75
N LEU A 73 -8.74 21.22 28.89
CA LEU A 73 -8.43 19.88 28.40
C LEU A 73 -8.73 18.82 29.45
N HIS A 74 -9.71 17.97 29.15
CA HIS A 74 -10.11 16.85 30.00
C HIS A 74 -9.42 15.56 29.55
N LEU A 75 -8.21 15.33 30.06
CA LEU A 75 -7.44 14.11 29.77
C LEU A 75 -8.06 12.88 30.44
N ARG A 76 -8.17 11.77 29.69
CA ARG A 76 -8.55 10.43 30.17
C ARG A 76 -7.62 9.39 29.53
N ASP A 77 -7.24 8.35 30.26
CA ASP A 77 -6.47 7.22 29.71
C ASP A 77 -7.42 6.33 28.87
N GLY A 78 -7.00 5.96 27.66
CA GLY A 78 -7.71 4.97 26.82
C GLY A 78 -7.50 3.52 27.28
N GLU A 79 -6.61 3.32 28.26
CA GLU A 79 -6.20 2.02 28.81
C GLU A 79 -5.72 1.01 27.75
N ALA A 80 -5.25 1.51 26.60
CA ALA A 80 -4.84 0.71 25.45
C ALA A 80 -5.96 -0.21 24.89
N SER A 81 -7.22 -0.01 25.25
CA SER A 81 -8.36 -0.85 24.90
C SER A 81 -9.49 -0.06 24.24
N VAL A 82 -10.39 -0.76 23.52
CA VAL A 82 -11.57 -0.14 22.88
C VAL A 82 -12.63 0.22 23.93
N ILE A 83 -12.83 -0.65 24.93
CA ILE A 83 -13.82 -0.45 26.00
C ILE A 83 -13.40 0.71 26.93
N GLY A 84 -12.11 0.80 27.29
CA GLY A 84 -11.56 1.90 28.08
C GLY A 84 -11.74 3.25 27.38
N ALA A 85 -11.32 3.36 26.12
CA ALA A 85 -11.55 4.56 25.31
C ALA A 85 -13.05 4.91 25.15
N GLY A 86 -13.93 3.92 25.00
CA GLY A 86 -15.38 4.13 24.94
C GLY A 86 -15.96 4.67 26.25
N SER A 87 -15.58 4.08 27.38
CA SER A 87 -15.95 4.54 28.73
C SER A 87 -15.45 5.97 28.99
N ALA A 88 -14.21 6.27 28.59
CA ALA A 88 -13.64 7.61 28.64
C ALA A 88 -14.45 8.62 27.80
N ALA A 89 -14.81 8.27 26.56
CA ALA A 89 -15.63 9.12 25.69
C ALA A 89 -17.02 9.39 26.28
N LEU A 90 -17.72 8.37 26.77
CA LEU A 90 -19.03 8.54 27.43
C LEU A 90 -18.93 9.42 28.68
N GLY A 91 -17.87 9.26 29.48
CA GLY A 91 -17.60 10.14 30.62
C GLY A 91 -17.41 11.61 30.22
N LEU A 92 -16.65 11.85 29.15
CA LEU A 92 -16.39 13.20 28.62
C LEU A 92 -17.65 13.85 28.03
N LEU A 93 -18.46 13.09 27.29
CA LEU A 93 -19.70 13.58 26.67
C LEU A 93 -20.79 13.88 27.72
N ASN A 94 -21.00 12.98 28.69
CA ASN A 94 -22.15 13.05 29.58
C ASN A 94 -21.88 13.80 30.89
N LYS A 95 -20.63 13.86 31.37
CA LYS A 95 -20.29 14.57 32.63
C LYS A 95 -19.69 15.96 32.38
N GLU A 96 -18.68 16.04 31.51
CA GLU A 96 -17.98 17.30 31.23
C GLU A 96 -18.66 18.11 30.11
N GLY A 97 -19.47 17.47 29.25
CA GLY A 97 -20.19 18.13 28.15
C GLY A 97 -19.30 18.60 27.00
N VAL A 98 -18.20 17.89 26.72
CA VAL A 98 -17.14 18.37 25.81
C VAL A 98 -17.62 18.67 24.39
N LEU A 99 -17.03 19.71 23.79
CA LEU A 99 -17.42 20.20 22.45
C LEU A 99 -16.76 19.44 21.29
N ALA A 100 -15.63 18.79 21.58
CA ALA A 100 -14.86 17.90 20.70
C ALA A 100 -14.04 16.92 21.55
N ILE A 101 -13.58 15.83 20.93
CA ILE A 101 -12.65 14.86 21.52
C ILE A 101 -11.39 14.80 20.64
N LEU A 102 -10.24 15.05 21.25
CA LEU A 102 -8.91 14.84 20.68
C LEU A 102 -8.45 13.40 20.99
N GLY A 103 -7.95 12.70 19.97
CA GLY A 103 -7.75 11.25 19.99
C GLY A 103 -8.97 10.51 19.40
N PRO A 104 -9.15 9.21 19.70
CA PRO A 104 -8.27 8.35 20.50
C PRO A 104 -7.00 7.94 19.73
N GLN A 105 -6.15 7.15 20.37
CA GLN A 105 -4.81 6.83 19.87
C GLN A 105 -4.76 5.68 18.85
N LYS A 106 -5.53 4.61 19.05
CA LYS A 106 -5.49 3.40 18.20
C LYS A 106 -6.59 3.39 17.15
N SER A 107 -6.32 2.80 15.99
CA SER A 107 -7.32 2.61 14.91
C SER A 107 -8.59 1.87 15.37
N ALA A 108 -8.48 0.83 16.21
CA ALA A 108 -9.64 0.13 16.76
C ALA A 108 -10.47 1.01 17.71
N GLN A 109 -9.81 1.85 18.53
CA GLN A 109 -10.49 2.84 19.38
C GLN A 109 -11.18 3.89 18.51
N ALA A 110 -10.48 4.44 17.51
CA ALA A 110 -11.01 5.48 16.63
C ALA A 110 -12.22 5.00 15.81
N ARG A 111 -12.19 3.74 15.36
CA ARG A 111 -13.32 3.09 14.67
C ARG A 111 -14.58 3.10 15.54
N PHE A 112 -14.46 2.65 16.80
CA PHE A 112 -15.58 2.61 17.75
C PHE A 112 -16.04 4.01 18.17
N LEU A 113 -15.10 4.92 18.47
CA LEU A 113 -15.43 6.29 18.88
C LEU A 113 -15.97 7.16 17.74
N SER A 114 -15.77 6.79 16.48
CA SER A 114 -16.45 7.43 15.34
C SER A 114 -17.97 7.26 15.44
N ASP A 115 -18.40 6.03 15.69
CA ASP A 115 -19.82 5.68 15.70
C ASP A 115 -20.52 6.35 16.93
N ILE A 116 -19.79 6.54 18.05
CA ILE A 116 -20.22 7.37 19.20
C ILE A 116 -20.27 8.86 18.83
N ALA A 117 -19.26 9.37 18.13
CA ALA A 117 -19.16 10.76 17.69
C ALA A 117 -20.29 11.17 16.75
N ASP A 118 -20.70 10.29 15.84
CA ASP A 118 -21.85 10.48 14.94
C ASP A 118 -23.18 10.52 15.73
N LYS A 119 -23.39 9.58 16.67
CA LYS A 119 -24.58 9.55 17.56
C LYS A 119 -24.68 10.83 18.41
N ALA A 120 -23.57 11.26 19.03
CA ALA A 120 -23.51 12.47 19.85
C ALA A 120 -23.44 13.78 19.03
N ARG A 121 -23.16 13.70 17.73
CA ARG A 121 -22.78 14.84 16.86
C ARG A 121 -21.64 15.69 17.44
N VAL A 122 -20.64 15.05 18.04
CA VAL A 122 -19.46 15.72 18.64
C VAL A 122 -18.20 15.27 17.87
N PRO A 123 -17.39 16.19 17.29
CA PRO A 123 -16.22 15.81 16.51
C PRO A 123 -15.20 14.98 17.29
N SER A 124 -14.79 13.85 16.72
CA SER A 124 -13.71 12.98 17.20
C SER A 124 -12.51 13.11 16.27
N ILE A 125 -11.39 13.58 16.79
CA ILE A 125 -10.27 14.11 16.01
C ILE A 125 -8.98 13.34 16.35
N SER A 126 -8.63 12.33 15.55
CA SER A 126 -7.40 11.56 15.78
C SER A 126 -6.24 11.99 14.88
N PHE A 127 -5.10 12.26 15.52
CA PHE A 127 -3.78 12.56 14.94
C PHE A 127 -2.81 11.37 15.05
N THR A 128 -3.33 10.16 15.29
CA THR A 128 -2.52 8.93 15.46
C THR A 128 -3.16 7.69 14.83
N ALA A 129 -4.47 7.64 14.68
CA ALA A 129 -5.18 6.53 14.05
C ALA A 129 -5.15 6.64 12.51
N THR A 130 -4.16 6.01 11.89
CA THR A 130 -3.87 6.13 10.44
C THR A 130 -4.68 5.19 9.54
N SER A 131 -5.27 4.12 10.08
CA SER A 131 -5.84 2.99 9.33
C SER A 131 -6.80 3.37 8.18
N PRO A 132 -6.64 2.78 6.98
CA PRO A 132 -7.61 2.90 5.89
C PRO A 132 -9.03 2.50 6.25
N PHE A 133 -9.27 1.61 7.23
CA PHE A 133 -10.61 1.19 7.66
C PHE A 133 -11.43 2.30 8.35
N LEU A 134 -10.77 3.41 8.73
CA LEU A 134 -11.43 4.62 9.24
C LEU A 134 -12.01 5.49 8.12
N THR A 135 -11.73 5.15 6.85
CA THR A 135 -12.21 5.88 5.68
C THR A 135 -13.62 5.44 5.33
N SER A 136 -14.64 6.21 5.73
CA SER A 136 -16.03 5.93 5.38
C SER A 136 -16.85 7.21 5.29
N SER A 137 -17.65 7.34 4.23
CA SER A 137 -18.64 8.42 4.09
C SER A 137 -19.79 8.35 5.10
N ALA A 138 -19.97 7.21 5.78
CA ALA A 138 -20.96 7.06 6.85
C ALA A 138 -20.54 7.77 8.16
N ARG A 139 -19.23 8.00 8.36
CA ARG A 139 -18.66 8.61 9.57
C ARG A 139 -18.43 10.10 9.34
N SER A 140 -19.43 10.90 9.66
CA SER A 140 -19.41 12.34 9.40
C SER A 140 -18.63 13.12 10.46
N TYR A 141 -18.67 12.69 11.72
CA TYR A 141 -18.06 13.39 12.85
C TYR A 141 -16.65 12.90 13.21
N PHE A 142 -16.06 11.98 12.43
CA PHE A 142 -14.66 11.59 12.57
C PHE A 142 -13.74 12.41 11.66
N VAL A 143 -12.69 12.97 12.22
CA VAL A 143 -11.64 13.72 11.51
C VAL A 143 -10.29 13.07 11.76
N ARG A 144 -9.53 12.83 10.68
CA ARG A 144 -8.18 12.27 10.74
C ARG A 144 -7.14 13.34 10.45
N MET A 145 -6.53 13.87 11.51
CA MET A 145 -5.37 14.78 11.43
C MET A 145 -4.05 14.00 11.38
N ALA A 146 -4.07 12.84 10.73
CA ALA A 146 -2.93 11.99 10.44
C ALA A 146 -3.07 11.45 9.01
N ILE A 147 -1.93 11.18 8.38
CA ILE A 147 -1.91 10.62 7.01
C ILE A 147 -2.49 9.20 7.04
N ASN A 148 -3.23 8.84 5.99
CA ASN A 148 -3.80 7.51 5.80
C ASN A 148 -2.69 6.50 5.41
N ASP A 149 -2.60 5.32 6.03
CA ASP A 149 -1.50 4.36 5.74
C ASP A 149 -1.44 3.97 4.26
N SER A 150 -2.57 4.01 3.55
CA SER A 150 -2.61 3.73 2.10
C SER A 150 -1.81 4.73 1.26
N ALA A 151 -1.49 5.93 1.76
CA ALA A 151 -0.69 6.90 1.03
C ALA A 151 0.80 6.53 0.91
N GLN A 152 1.30 5.53 1.66
CA GLN A 152 2.70 5.10 1.63
C GLN A 152 2.98 3.90 0.72
N VAL A 153 1.93 3.19 0.24
CA VAL A 153 2.11 1.87 -0.40
C VAL A 153 2.87 1.96 -1.72
N ASP A 154 2.64 3.02 -2.50
CA ASP A 154 3.35 3.25 -3.75
C ASP A 154 4.84 3.59 -3.53
N ALA A 155 5.18 4.25 -2.42
CA ALA A 155 6.57 4.48 -2.03
C ALA A 155 7.27 3.16 -1.69
N VAL A 156 6.59 2.28 -0.93
CA VAL A 156 7.08 0.93 -0.60
C VAL A 156 7.24 0.08 -1.87
N ALA A 157 6.24 0.05 -2.76
CA ALA A 157 6.31 -0.68 -4.02
C ALA A 157 7.41 -0.12 -4.94
N SER A 158 7.61 1.20 -4.97
CA SER A 158 8.69 1.84 -5.73
C SER A 158 10.08 1.41 -5.25
N ILE A 159 10.31 1.28 -3.92
CA ILE A 159 11.59 0.76 -3.37
C ILE A 159 11.85 -0.66 -3.88
N VAL A 160 10.84 -1.53 -3.79
CA VAL A 160 10.95 -2.94 -4.18
C VAL A 160 11.21 -3.07 -5.70
N ARG A 161 10.54 -2.24 -6.51
CA ARG A 161 10.77 -2.12 -7.95
C ARG A 161 12.19 -1.64 -8.27
N TYR A 162 12.68 -0.61 -7.57
CA TYR A 162 14.00 -0.01 -7.79
C TYR A 162 15.14 -1.01 -7.55
N TYR A 163 15.04 -1.85 -6.52
CA TYR A 163 15.99 -2.94 -6.28
C TYR A 163 15.70 -4.23 -7.08
N ALA A 164 14.79 -4.17 -8.06
CA ALA A 164 14.40 -5.25 -8.98
C ALA A 164 13.93 -6.55 -8.30
N TRP A 165 13.41 -6.46 -7.07
CA TRP A 165 12.92 -7.62 -6.32
C TRP A 165 11.53 -8.05 -6.81
N ARG A 166 11.36 -9.35 -7.07
CA ARG A 166 10.14 -9.93 -7.68
C ARG A 166 9.20 -10.62 -6.69
N GLU A 167 9.64 -10.80 -5.46
CA GLU A 167 8.90 -11.45 -4.38
C GLU A 167 9.16 -10.72 -3.06
N VAL A 168 8.11 -10.53 -2.26
CA VAL A 168 8.18 -9.98 -0.91
C VAL A 168 7.29 -10.75 0.06
N VAL A 169 7.69 -10.82 1.32
CA VAL A 169 6.85 -11.32 2.41
C VAL A 169 6.28 -10.13 3.16
N ILE A 170 4.98 -10.13 3.44
CA ILE A 170 4.35 -9.10 4.29
C ILE A 170 4.19 -9.68 5.71
N ILE A 171 4.78 -9.01 6.70
CA ILE A 171 4.58 -9.29 8.13
C ILE A 171 3.82 -8.13 8.75
N TYR A 172 2.70 -8.40 9.41
CA TYR A 172 1.80 -7.37 9.94
C TYR A 172 1.19 -7.77 11.29
N GLU A 173 0.63 -6.81 12.02
CA GLU A 173 -0.13 -7.12 13.24
C GLU A 173 -1.63 -7.35 12.94
N ASP A 174 -2.25 -8.28 13.66
CA ASP A 174 -3.68 -8.58 13.51
C ASP A 174 -4.54 -7.62 14.33
N THR A 175 -4.69 -6.40 13.82
CA THR A 175 -5.51 -5.33 14.41
C THR A 175 -6.23 -4.52 13.31
N ASP A 176 -7.16 -3.64 13.67
CA ASP A 176 -7.75 -2.64 12.74
C ASP A 176 -6.68 -1.74 12.09
N TYR A 177 -5.51 -1.59 12.70
CA TYR A 177 -4.38 -0.88 12.10
C TYR A 177 -3.65 -1.80 11.12
N GLY A 178 -3.05 -2.89 11.61
CA GLY A 178 -2.17 -3.72 10.78
C GLY A 178 -2.86 -4.43 9.61
N ASN A 179 -4.14 -4.79 9.73
CA ASN A 179 -4.94 -5.31 8.61
C ASN A 179 -5.33 -4.24 7.58
N GLY A 180 -5.42 -2.97 7.99
CA GLY A 180 -6.04 -1.89 7.21
C GLY A 180 -5.32 -1.57 5.90
N VAL A 181 -3.98 -1.58 5.91
CA VAL A 181 -3.16 -1.27 4.73
C VAL A 181 -3.00 -2.44 3.76
N ILE A 182 -3.27 -3.68 4.19
CA ILE A 182 -2.88 -4.90 3.46
C ILE A 182 -3.47 -4.99 2.05
N PRO A 183 -4.74 -4.63 1.78
CA PRO A 183 -5.26 -4.60 0.41
C PRO A 183 -4.49 -3.64 -0.49
N TYR A 184 -4.39 -2.37 -0.08
CA TYR A 184 -3.67 -1.32 -0.81
C TYR A 184 -2.20 -1.67 -1.08
N LEU A 185 -1.54 -2.31 -0.11
CA LEU A 185 -0.16 -2.77 -0.27
C LEU A 185 -0.04 -3.92 -1.27
N ILE A 186 -0.98 -4.89 -1.25
CA ILE A 186 -1.02 -5.96 -2.25
C ILE A 186 -1.28 -5.40 -3.64
N ASP A 187 -2.24 -4.50 -3.80
CA ASP A 187 -2.62 -3.90 -5.09
C ASP A 187 -1.44 -3.11 -5.69
N ALA A 188 -0.76 -2.27 -4.91
CA ALA A 188 0.40 -1.51 -5.36
C ALA A 188 1.61 -2.39 -5.72
N LEU A 189 1.83 -3.50 -5.00
CA LEU A 189 2.86 -4.48 -5.35
C LEU A 189 2.50 -5.23 -6.65
N GLN A 190 1.25 -5.68 -6.81
CA GLN A 190 0.78 -6.37 -8.01
C GLN A 190 0.81 -5.47 -9.25
N ALA A 191 0.44 -4.19 -9.13
CA ALA A 191 0.54 -3.20 -10.20
C ALA A 191 2.00 -3.02 -10.69
N ASN A 192 2.98 -3.23 -9.82
CA ASN A 192 4.41 -3.22 -10.14
C ASN A 192 4.98 -4.62 -10.49
N SER A 193 4.11 -5.62 -10.76
CA SER A 193 4.48 -7.02 -11.04
C SER A 193 5.28 -7.73 -9.94
N ILE A 194 5.16 -7.27 -8.70
CA ILE A 194 5.78 -7.88 -7.52
C ILE A 194 4.79 -8.87 -6.90
N ARG A 195 5.28 -10.07 -6.54
CA ARG A 195 4.45 -11.12 -5.94
C ARG A 195 4.57 -11.16 -4.44
N VAL A 196 3.48 -11.54 -3.77
CA VAL A 196 3.43 -11.77 -2.32
C VAL A 196 3.21 -13.26 -2.06
N PRO A 197 4.24 -14.12 -2.15
CA PRO A 197 4.11 -15.56 -1.93
C PRO A 197 3.74 -15.93 -0.49
N HIS A 198 3.89 -15.01 0.47
CA HIS A 198 3.49 -15.24 1.87
C HIS A 198 3.12 -13.92 2.57
N ARG A 199 2.08 -14.01 3.42
CA ARG A 199 1.66 -12.95 4.35
C ARG A 199 1.43 -13.58 5.73
N THR A 200 1.91 -12.98 6.82
CA THR A 200 1.72 -13.56 8.15
C THR A 200 1.57 -12.53 9.27
N ILE A 201 0.80 -12.94 10.27
CA ILE A 201 0.49 -12.26 11.53
C ILE A 201 1.47 -12.62 12.64
N LYS A 202 2.04 -13.83 12.58
CA LYS A 202 2.72 -14.47 13.71
C LYS A 202 4.24 -14.48 13.55
N GLU A 203 4.93 -14.56 14.68
CA GLU A 203 6.39 -14.70 14.79
C GLU A 203 6.93 -16.08 14.30
N GLU A 204 6.35 -16.65 13.24
CA GLU A 204 6.82 -17.88 12.57
C GLU A 204 8.07 -17.62 11.71
N LEU A 205 8.99 -16.82 12.24
CA LEU A 205 10.23 -16.40 11.58
C LEU A 205 11.11 -17.60 11.20
N LEU A 206 11.00 -18.73 11.89
CA LEU A 206 11.64 -20.00 11.51
C LEU A 206 11.11 -20.52 10.17
N ASN A 207 9.79 -20.47 9.93
CA ASN A 207 9.19 -20.84 8.64
C ASN A 207 9.61 -19.83 7.55
N LEU A 208 9.65 -18.53 7.89
CA LEU A 208 10.11 -17.47 6.98
C LEU A 208 11.61 -17.53 6.65
N LYS A 209 12.44 -18.18 7.47
CA LYS A 209 13.85 -18.45 7.17
C LYS A 209 14.02 -19.57 6.13
N MET A 210 13.07 -20.52 6.09
CA MET A 210 13.13 -21.73 5.24
C MET A 210 12.54 -21.55 3.83
N ILE A 211 11.73 -20.51 3.60
CA ILE A 211 11.32 -20.09 2.24
C ILE A 211 12.47 -19.39 1.51
N GLN A 212 12.37 -19.28 0.18
CA GLN A 212 13.41 -18.69 -0.67
C GLN A 212 13.45 -17.15 -0.61
N THR A 213 12.30 -16.49 -0.42
CA THR A 213 12.20 -15.02 -0.40
C THR A 213 13.02 -14.41 0.75
N ARG A 214 13.67 -13.27 0.51
CA ARG A 214 14.56 -12.56 1.47
C ARG A 214 14.19 -11.09 1.70
N VAL A 215 13.14 -10.59 1.05
CA VAL A 215 12.60 -9.24 1.26
C VAL A 215 11.37 -9.32 2.17
N PHE A 216 11.38 -8.55 3.25
CA PHE A 216 10.31 -8.49 4.25
C PHE A 216 9.78 -7.06 4.35
N ILE A 217 8.49 -6.86 4.07
CA ILE A 217 7.77 -5.60 4.33
C ILE A 217 7.06 -5.77 5.66
N VAL A 218 7.28 -4.83 6.59
CA VAL A 218 6.81 -4.92 7.97
C VAL A 218 5.93 -3.73 8.32
N HIS A 219 4.65 -4.01 8.59
CA HIS A 219 3.63 -3.03 8.97
C HIS A 219 2.95 -3.41 10.28
N MET A 220 3.46 -2.87 11.38
CA MET A 220 2.96 -3.10 12.74
C MET A 220 3.37 -1.96 13.65
N SER A 221 2.78 -1.90 14.84
CA SER A 221 3.18 -0.96 15.88
C SER A 221 4.57 -1.30 16.42
N LEU A 222 5.34 -0.27 16.77
CA LEU A 222 6.70 -0.41 17.30
C LEU A 222 6.86 -1.50 18.40
N PRO A 223 5.98 -1.63 19.42
CA PRO A 223 6.14 -2.66 20.45
C PRO A 223 6.06 -4.10 19.93
N VAL A 224 5.30 -4.32 18.84
CA VAL A 224 5.24 -5.62 18.14
C VAL A 224 6.48 -5.78 17.25
N GLY A 225 6.85 -4.72 16.52
CA GLY A 225 8.04 -4.67 15.67
C GLY A 225 9.32 -5.05 16.40
N THR A 226 9.60 -4.43 17.55
CA THR A 226 10.79 -4.72 18.38
C THR A 226 10.91 -6.21 18.71
N ARG A 227 9.81 -6.89 19.07
CA ARG A 227 9.82 -8.34 19.34
C ARG A 227 10.17 -9.16 18.09
N VAL A 228 9.55 -8.83 16.96
CA VAL A 228 9.83 -9.48 15.67
C VAL A 228 11.30 -9.30 15.28
N PHE A 229 11.85 -8.09 15.43
CA PHE A 229 13.22 -7.77 15.03
C PHE A 229 14.28 -8.40 15.94
N SER A 230 14.12 -8.34 17.27
CA SER A 230 15.05 -9.01 18.20
C SER A 230 15.10 -10.52 17.95
N LYS A 231 13.94 -11.15 17.68
CA LYS A 231 13.84 -12.57 17.32
C LYS A 231 14.42 -12.87 15.93
N ALA A 232 14.18 -12.02 14.93
CA ALA A 232 14.77 -12.13 13.59
C ALA A 232 16.31 -12.02 13.64
N LYS A 233 16.84 -11.09 14.42
CA LYS A 233 18.29 -10.95 14.70
C LYS A 233 18.84 -12.20 15.38
N ALA A 234 18.19 -12.69 16.44
CA ALA A 234 18.61 -13.89 17.16
C ALA A 234 18.68 -15.15 16.28
N ILE A 235 17.80 -15.30 15.28
CA ILE A 235 17.85 -16.43 14.32
C ILE A 235 18.63 -16.11 13.03
N GLY A 236 19.32 -14.97 12.94
CA GLY A 236 20.19 -14.60 11.83
C GLY A 236 19.50 -14.05 10.57
N MET A 237 18.22 -13.68 10.63
CA MET A 237 17.52 -13.02 9.51
C MET A 237 17.81 -11.51 9.40
N ALA A 238 18.58 -10.93 10.33
CA ALA A 238 19.10 -9.55 10.25
C ALA A 238 20.58 -9.55 9.80
N THR A 239 20.90 -10.31 8.76
CA THR A 239 22.28 -10.50 8.25
C THR A 239 22.37 -10.34 6.74
N LYS A 240 23.59 -10.38 6.19
CA LYS A 240 23.87 -10.16 4.77
C LYS A 240 23.04 -11.10 3.89
N GLY A 241 22.31 -10.52 2.94
CA GLY A 241 21.41 -11.24 2.03
C GLY A 241 19.92 -11.07 2.35
N PHE A 242 19.57 -10.54 3.52
CA PHE A 242 18.20 -10.15 3.89
C PHE A 242 17.94 -8.67 3.61
N ALA A 243 16.71 -8.33 3.23
CA ALA A 243 16.23 -6.96 3.10
C ALA A 243 14.95 -6.78 3.95
N TRP A 244 14.90 -5.70 4.73
CA TRP A 244 13.77 -5.36 5.58
C TRP A 244 13.31 -3.94 5.25
N ILE A 245 12.04 -3.78 4.91
CA ILE A 245 11.36 -2.49 4.68
C ILE A 245 10.36 -2.31 5.81
N VAL A 246 10.51 -1.25 6.61
CA VAL A 246 9.56 -0.89 7.67
C VAL A 246 8.66 0.27 7.23
N THR A 247 7.36 0.18 7.51
CA THR A 247 6.41 1.29 7.28
C THR A 247 6.60 2.41 8.30
N ASP A 248 5.92 3.52 8.06
CA ASP A 248 5.98 4.73 8.87
C ASP A 248 5.64 4.51 10.35
N GLY A 249 4.68 3.64 10.70
CA GLY A 249 4.38 3.25 12.09
C GLY A 249 5.56 2.67 12.91
N ILE A 250 6.69 2.37 12.25
CA ILE A 250 7.98 2.07 12.89
C ILE A 250 9.01 3.15 12.55
N ALA A 251 9.16 3.55 11.27
CA ALA A 251 10.16 4.53 10.83
C ALA A 251 10.01 5.93 11.48
N ASN A 252 8.78 6.30 11.88
CA ASN A 252 8.48 7.52 12.62
C ASN A 252 9.06 7.53 14.05
N LEU A 253 9.45 6.38 14.60
CA LEU A 253 9.82 6.20 16.01
C LEU A 253 11.24 5.66 16.21
N VAL A 254 12.00 5.37 15.15
CA VAL A 254 13.40 4.87 15.24
C VAL A 254 14.32 5.86 15.98
N ASP A 255 14.10 7.16 15.83
CA ASP A 255 14.86 8.19 16.56
C ASP A 255 14.35 8.41 18.00
N SER A 256 13.38 7.63 18.46
CA SER A 256 12.70 7.78 19.76
C SER A 256 12.82 6.54 20.65
N VAL A 257 13.70 5.59 20.27
CA VAL A 257 13.93 4.33 21.00
C VAL A 257 15.39 4.11 21.37
N ASP A 258 15.61 3.24 22.33
CA ASP A 258 16.92 3.00 22.93
C ASP A 258 17.83 2.15 22.02
N HIS A 259 19.14 2.24 22.25
CA HIS A 259 20.14 1.68 21.33
C HIS A 259 19.98 0.16 21.10
N GLU A 260 19.53 -0.61 22.10
CA GLU A 260 19.28 -2.04 21.94
C GLU A 260 18.23 -2.33 20.84
N VAL A 261 17.15 -1.55 20.80
CA VAL A 261 16.08 -1.66 19.80
C VAL A 261 16.60 -1.28 18.41
N ILE A 262 17.35 -0.18 18.30
CA ILE A 262 17.97 0.24 17.03
C ILE A 262 18.99 -0.81 16.55
N SER A 263 19.67 -1.51 17.47
CA SER A 263 20.60 -2.60 17.14
C SER A 263 19.93 -3.79 16.45
N ALA A 264 18.61 -3.98 16.62
CA ALA A 264 17.85 -5.05 15.98
C ALA A 264 17.42 -4.71 14.54
N MET A 265 17.51 -3.43 14.16
CA MET A 265 17.06 -2.90 12.87
C MET A 265 18.22 -2.42 11.98
N GLN A 266 19.48 -2.75 12.30
CA GLN A 266 20.63 -2.28 11.52
C GLN A 266 20.55 -2.71 10.04
N GLY A 267 20.73 -1.73 9.17
CA GLY A 267 20.63 -1.88 7.72
C GLY A 267 19.22 -2.01 7.17
N PHE A 268 18.17 -1.77 7.98
CA PHE A 268 16.79 -1.76 7.50
C PHE A 268 16.53 -0.49 6.66
N VAL A 269 15.60 -0.56 5.72
CA VAL A 269 15.08 0.59 4.97
C VAL A 269 13.71 0.94 5.55
N GLY A 270 13.38 2.23 5.61
CA GLY A 270 12.09 2.70 6.08
C GLY A 270 11.47 3.74 5.16
N VAL A 271 10.15 3.91 5.28
CA VAL A 271 9.36 4.95 4.63
C VAL A 271 8.69 5.77 5.74
N LYS A 272 8.79 7.09 5.71
CA LYS A 272 8.08 7.98 6.64
C LYS A 272 7.61 9.28 5.98
N PRO A 273 6.53 9.94 6.43
CA PRO A 273 6.13 11.25 5.92
C PRO A 273 7.28 12.26 5.94
N TYR A 274 7.39 13.08 4.90
CA TYR A 274 8.37 14.17 4.87
C TYR A 274 7.86 15.37 5.67
N VAL A 275 8.71 15.87 6.58
CA VAL A 275 8.49 17.11 7.34
C VAL A 275 9.45 18.19 6.84
N PRO A 276 8.97 19.38 6.43
CA PRO A 276 9.83 20.52 6.10
C PRO A 276 10.65 20.98 7.31
N ARG A 277 11.97 21.17 7.14
CA ARG A 277 12.84 21.64 8.23
C ARG A 277 12.76 23.16 8.38
N THR A 278 11.98 23.63 9.34
CA THR A 278 11.78 25.08 9.63
C THR A 278 12.51 25.51 10.91
N ALA A 279 12.69 26.83 11.10
CA ALA A 279 13.31 27.37 12.31
C ALA A 279 12.38 27.22 13.53
N GLU A 280 11.08 27.24 13.27
CA GLU A 280 9.95 27.07 14.18
C GLU A 280 9.93 25.64 14.72
N LEU A 281 10.06 24.63 13.84
CA LEU A 281 10.18 23.21 14.21
C LEU A 281 11.44 22.97 15.05
N GLU A 282 12.58 23.51 14.65
CA GLU A 282 13.83 23.45 15.41
C GLU A 282 13.70 24.11 16.81
N ALA A 283 12.97 25.22 16.93
CA ALA A 283 12.68 25.87 18.20
C ALA A 283 11.66 25.08 19.06
N PHE A 284 10.66 24.45 18.44
CA PHE A 284 9.75 23.52 19.10
C PHE A 284 10.50 22.32 19.66
N ILE A 285 11.28 21.60 18.84
CA ILE A 285 12.05 20.41 19.25
C ILE A 285 12.90 20.71 20.49
N ARG A 286 13.64 21.84 20.50
CA ARG A 286 14.47 22.23 21.66
C ARG A 286 13.67 22.46 22.95
N ARG A 287 12.44 22.99 22.87
CA ARG A 287 11.55 23.17 24.04
C ARG A 287 10.90 21.86 24.45
N TRP A 288 10.42 21.09 23.47
CA TRP A 288 9.76 19.80 23.65
C TRP A 288 10.65 18.79 24.35
N LYS A 289 11.91 18.64 23.91
CA LYS A 289 12.90 17.75 24.56
C LYS A 289 13.12 18.10 26.05
N ARG A 290 12.99 19.38 26.42
CA ARG A 290 13.10 19.84 27.81
C ARG A 290 11.83 19.51 28.61
N LYS A 291 10.65 19.82 28.06
CA LYS A 291 9.36 19.54 28.73
C LYS A 291 9.15 18.03 28.90
N TYR A 292 9.33 17.25 27.83
CA TYR A 292 9.18 15.79 27.85
C TYR A 292 10.11 15.11 28.87
N ARG A 293 11.38 15.55 29.00
CA ARG A 293 12.32 15.01 30.01
C ARG A 293 11.89 15.34 31.44
N ASN A 294 11.38 16.55 31.68
CA ASN A 294 10.88 16.93 33.00
C ASN A 294 9.62 16.14 33.38
N GLU A 295 8.79 15.78 32.39
CA GLU A 295 7.59 14.96 32.54
C GLU A 295 7.88 13.44 32.57
N ASN A 296 9.04 13.01 32.08
CA ASN A 296 9.47 11.61 31.97
C ASN A 296 10.98 11.47 32.23
N PRO A 297 11.43 11.51 33.50
CA PRO A 297 12.85 11.42 33.86
C PRO A 297 13.57 10.17 33.34
N GLU A 298 12.87 9.03 33.27
CA GLU A 298 13.43 7.73 32.85
C GLU A 298 13.74 7.63 31.33
N ALA A 299 13.41 8.64 30.52
CA ALA A 299 13.57 8.57 29.07
C ALA A 299 15.00 8.89 28.61
N GLU A 300 15.77 7.86 28.23
CA GLU A 300 17.13 8.02 27.69
C GLU A 300 17.13 8.80 26.37
N ARG A 301 16.37 8.34 25.38
CA ARG A 301 16.26 8.98 24.06
C ARG A 301 14.99 9.80 23.92
N ILE A 302 15.15 11.05 23.48
CA ILE A 302 14.06 12.03 23.41
C ILE A 302 14.17 12.82 22.09
N ASP A 303 13.42 12.38 21.09
CA ASP A 303 13.09 13.11 19.86
C ASP A 303 11.59 12.96 19.58
N PRO A 304 10.89 14.05 19.20
CA PRO A 304 9.47 14.00 18.85
C PRO A 304 9.27 13.26 17.51
N SER A 305 8.17 12.53 17.41
CA SER A 305 7.77 11.81 16.21
C SER A 305 6.80 12.65 15.36
N ILE A 306 6.43 12.18 14.17
CA ILE A 306 5.39 12.85 13.36
C ILE A 306 4.07 13.00 14.14
N PHE A 307 3.74 12.01 14.98
CA PHE A 307 2.55 12.03 15.84
C PHE A 307 2.60 13.18 16.86
N SER A 308 3.78 13.54 17.36
CA SER A 308 3.98 14.73 18.20
C SER A 308 3.64 16.02 17.45
N LEU A 309 4.02 16.11 16.17
CA LEU A 309 3.78 17.30 15.34
C LEU A 309 2.29 17.41 14.96
N TRP A 310 1.66 16.31 14.54
CA TRP A 310 0.22 16.28 14.30
C TRP A 310 -0.62 16.54 15.56
N ALA A 311 -0.18 16.05 16.72
CA ALA A 311 -0.81 16.36 18.01
C ALA A 311 -0.72 17.87 18.35
N TYR A 312 0.42 18.51 18.08
CA TYR A 312 0.56 19.98 18.21
C TYR A 312 -0.34 20.72 17.21
N ASP A 313 -0.23 20.38 15.92
CA ASP A 313 -0.96 21.06 14.83
C ASP A 313 -2.48 20.90 14.99
N SER A 314 -2.97 19.79 15.58
CA SER A 314 -4.40 19.57 15.85
C SER A 314 -5.03 20.58 16.82
N VAL A 315 -4.22 21.28 17.62
CA VAL A 315 -4.64 22.34 18.53
C VAL A 315 -4.56 23.72 17.85
N GLU A 316 -3.77 23.87 16.78
CA GLU A 316 -3.59 25.15 16.07
C GLU A 316 -4.76 25.47 15.10
N VAL A 317 -5.84 24.69 15.11
CA VAL A 317 -7.07 24.92 14.35
C VAL A 317 -7.72 26.24 14.79
N LYS A 318 -7.61 27.27 13.94
CA LYS A 318 -7.74 28.65 14.40
C LYS A 318 -9.18 29.12 14.58
N ARG A 319 -9.42 29.71 15.76
CA ARG A 319 -10.47 30.70 16.06
C ARG A 319 -11.92 30.22 15.89
N PHE A 320 -12.38 29.48 16.89
CA PHE A 320 -13.80 29.36 17.20
C PHE A 320 -14.21 30.39 18.27
N SER A 321 -15.43 30.94 18.12
CA SER A 321 -16.15 31.63 19.19
C SER A 321 -17.29 30.73 19.62
N PHE A 322 -17.40 30.44 20.93
CA PHE A 322 -18.32 29.44 21.44
C PHE A 322 -19.34 30.05 22.40
N GLU A 323 -20.62 29.73 22.22
CA GLU A 323 -21.61 29.81 23.30
C GLU A 323 -21.55 28.50 24.10
N LYS A 324 -21.67 28.57 25.42
CA LYS A 324 -21.70 27.37 26.27
C LYS A 324 -22.99 26.56 26.00
N PRO A 325 -22.91 25.30 25.54
CA PRO A 325 -24.09 24.44 25.49
C PRO A 325 -24.52 24.05 26.92
N ARG A 326 -25.72 23.50 27.04
CA ARG A 326 -26.25 23.00 28.32
C ARG A 326 -25.65 21.63 28.63
N ILE A 327 -25.27 21.44 29.90
CA ILE A 327 -24.76 20.18 30.44
C ILE A 327 -25.80 19.07 30.23
N PHE A 328 -25.33 17.88 29.83
CA PHE A 328 -26.18 16.70 29.63
C PHE A 328 -26.36 15.89 30.93
N GLY A 329 -27.31 14.95 30.95
CA GLY A 329 -27.63 14.18 32.15
C GLY A 329 -26.60 13.09 32.46
N ASN A 330 -26.49 12.73 33.74
CA ASN A 330 -25.57 11.69 34.28
C ASN A 330 -25.89 10.24 33.85
N SER A 331 -26.37 10.00 32.63
CA SER A 331 -26.57 8.66 32.09
C SER A 331 -25.25 8.02 31.64
N THR A 332 -25.18 6.69 31.73
CA THR A 332 -24.13 5.88 31.07
C THR A 332 -24.66 5.12 29.85
N ASP A 333 -25.94 5.28 29.53
CA ASP A 333 -26.58 4.66 28.37
C ASP A 333 -26.17 5.35 27.06
N LEU A 334 -25.77 4.53 26.08
CA LEU A 334 -25.37 4.97 24.74
C LEU A 334 -26.57 5.46 23.93
N ASP A 335 -27.76 4.89 24.13
CA ASP A 335 -28.94 5.29 23.38
C ASP A 335 -29.57 6.59 23.88
N ALA A 336 -29.35 6.92 25.17
CA ALA A 336 -29.66 8.20 25.79
C ALA A 336 -28.69 9.35 25.42
N LEU A 337 -27.68 9.14 24.55
CA LEU A 337 -26.79 10.21 24.09
C LEU A 337 -27.57 11.32 23.37
N ALA A 338 -27.53 12.52 23.95
CA ALA A 338 -28.12 13.71 23.36
C ALA A 338 -27.22 14.30 22.27
N MET A 339 -27.82 14.75 21.16
CA MET A 339 -27.07 15.33 20.04
C MET A 339 -26.61 16.77 20.36
N SER A 340 -25.32 17.03 20.18
CA SER A 340 -24.75 18.39 20.25
C SER A 340 -25.29 19.28 19.14
N LYS A 341 -25.71 20.49 19.51
CA LYS A 341 -26.10 21.54 18.56
C LYS A 341 -24.90 22.30 17.97
N MET A 342 -23.76 22.29 18.68
CA MET A 342 -22.57 23.06 18.31
C MET A 342 -21.60 22.25 17.43
N GLY A 343 -21.56 20.93 17.62
CA GLY A 343 -20.64 20.03 16.92
C GLY A 343 -20.70 20.08 15.38
N PRO A 344 -21.85 20.29 14.70
CA PRO A 344 -21.87 20.51 13.25
C PRO A 344 -21.07 21.74 12.80
N THR A 345 -21.15 22.83 13.57
CA THR A 345 -20.39 24.07 13.33
C THR A 345 -18.90 23.88 13.57
N ILE A 346 -18.54 23.13 14.61
CA ILE A 346 -17.16 22.79 14.94
C ILE A 346 -16.56 21.90 13.85
N LEU A 347 -17.25 20.81 13.50
CA LEU A 347 -16.88 19.90 12.42
C LEU A 347 -16.60 20.66 11.12
N LYS A 348 -17.50 21.58 10.74
CA LYS A 348 -17.37 22.37 9.51
C LYS A 348 -16.07 23.18 9.49
N ALA A 349 -15.82 24.03 10.48
CA ALA A 349 -14.63 24.89 10.47
C ALA A 349 -13.33 24.13 10.80
N VAL A 350 -13.40 22.95 11.43
CA VAL A 350 -12.27 22.00 11.48
C VAL A 350 -11.91 21.53 10.07
N ILE A 351 -12.89 21.09 9.27
CA ILE A 351 -12.68 20.60 7.90
C ILE A 351 -12.24 21.72 6.95
N GLU A 352 -12.78 22.93 7.10
CA GLU A 352 -12.44 24.10 6.26
C GLU A 352 -11.09 24.75 6.64
N THR A 353 -10.42 24.30 7.72
CA THR A 353 -9.15 24.87 8.16
C THR A 353 -7.97 24.43 7.29
N SER A 354 -7.14 25.41 6.90
CA SER A 354 -5.81 25.17 6.32
C SER A 354 -4.81 26.24 6.79
N PHE A 355 -3.57 25.80 7.05
CA PHE A 355 -2.45 26.63 7.53
C PHE A 355 -1.12 25.91 7.29
N THR A 356 0.01 26.55 7.62
CA THR A 356 1.32 25.87 7.71
C THR A 356 1.64 25.63 9.18
N GLY A 357 1.61 24.36 9.60
CA GLY A 357 1.94 23.92 10.96
C GLY A 357 3.38 23.42 11.08
N LEU A 358 3.70 22.76 12.20
CA LEU A 358 5.00 22.15 12.44
C LEU A 358 5.26 20.91 11.58
N SER A 359 4.21 20.19 11.17
CA SER A 359 4.33 19.04 10.27
C SER A 359 4.44 19.39 8.78
N GLY A 360 4.07 20.63 8.39
CA GLY A 360 4.09 21.10 7.00
C GLY A 360 2.81 21.87 6.62
N GLU A 361 2.34 21.69 5.39
CA GLU A 361 1.04 22.22 4.96
C GLU A 361 -0.09 21.39 5.58
N PHE A 362 -0.87 22.00 6.48
CA PHE A 362 -2.08 21.40 7.01
C PHE A 362 -3.25 21.67 6.06
N ARG A 363 -3.82 20.61 5.48
CA ARG A 363 -5.02 20.67 4.66
C ARG A 363 -5.80 19.36 4.79
N LEU A 364 -7.08 19.47 5.15
CA LEU A 364 -8.00 18.32 5.16
C LEU A 364 -8.75 18.22 3.83
N VAL A 365 -8.89 17.00 3.32
CA VAL A 365 -9.79 16.67 2.21
C VAL A 365 -10.63 15.48 2.65
N ASN A 366 -11.97 15.60 2.57
CA ASN A 366 -12.91 14.59 3.07
C ASN A 366 -12.56 14.13 4.51
N GLY A 367 -12.34 15.11 5.40
CA GLY A 367 -11.99 14.88 6.82
C GLY A 367 -10.60 14.30 7.08
N GLN A 368 -9.72 14.17 6.08
CA GLN A 368 -8.41 13.51 6.21
C GLN A 368 -7.24 14.41 5.79
N LEU A 369 -6.18 14.41 6.59
CA LEU A 369 -4.91 15.08 6.28
C LEU A 369 -4.22 14.46 5.06
N GLN A 370 -3.78 15.31 4.15
CA GLN A 370 -3.14 14.89 2.89
C GLN A 370 -1.61 14.79 3.02
N SER A 371 -0.99 13.92 2.21
CA SER A 371 0.46 13.77 2.11
C SER A 371 0.99 14.34 0.80
N SER A 372 2.08 15.10 0.86
CA SER A 372 2.75 15.67 -0.32
C SER A 372 3.99 14.85 -0.74
N ALA A 373 4.68 14.22 0.21
CA ALA A 373 5.95 13.53 0.01
C ALA A 373 6.27 12.58 1.17
N TYR A 374 7.03 11.53 0.87
CA TYR A 374 7.65 10.63 1.83
C TYR A 374 9.18 10.76 1.79
N GLN A 375 9.83 10.66 2.94
CA GLN A 375 11.27 10.47 3.05
C GLN A 375 11.58 8.97 3.12
N ILE A 376 12.57 8.54 2.35
CA ILE A 376 13.12 7.18 2.39
C ILE A 376 14.36 7.22 3.29
N VAL A 377 14.44 6.28 4.22
CA VAL A 377 15.45 6.24 5.29
C VAL A 377 16.15 4.89 5.38
N ASN A 378 17.35 4.87 5.92
CA ASN A 378 18.12 3.67 6.23
C ASN A 378 18.59 3.73 7.69
N VAL A 379 18.33 2.67 8.46
CA VAL A 379 18.65 2.58 9.89
C VAL A 379 20.11 2.17 10.05
N VAL A 380 20.95 3.06 10.57
CA VAL A 380 22.41 2.89 10.64
C VAL A 380 22.97 3.53 11.91
N GLY A 381 23.77 2.77 12.66
CA GLY A 381 24.28 3.18 13.96
C GLY A 381 23.13 3.56 14.90
N ASN A 382 23.24 4.72 15.55
CA ASN A 382 22.33 5.17 16.60
C ASN A 382 21.12 5.94 16.06
N GLY A 383 20.52 5.54 14.92
CA GLY A 383 19.32 6.20 14.38
C GLY A 383 19.10 5.90 12.90
N GLN A 384 18.53 6.85 12.18
CA GLN A 384 18.22 6.73 10.75
C GLN A 384 18.79 7.87 9.90
N LYS A 385 19.27 7.52 8.71
CA LYS A 385 19.81 8.42 7.69
C LYS A 385 18.84 8.52 6.52
N GLY A 386 18.51 9.73 6.07
CA GLY A 386 17.77 9.93 4.82
C GLY A 386 18.58 9.48 3.61
N ILE A 387 17.99 8.66 2.74
CA ILE A 387 18.60 8.17 1.50
C ILE A 387 17.90 8.68 0.23
N GLY A 388 16.71 9.26 0.35
CA GLY A 388 16.00 9.89 -0.75
C GLY A 388 14.57 10.28 -0.38
N PHE A 389 13.76 10.58 -1.39
CA PHE A 389 12.36 10.99 -1.26
C PHE A 389 11.50 10.29 -2.29
N TRP A 390 10.21 10.11 -1.97
CA TRP A 390 9.19 9.67 -2.91
C TRP A 390 8.06 10.70 -2.99
N THR A 391 7.53 10.95 -4.19
CA THR A 391 6.33 11.77 -4.38
C THR A 391 5.39 11.16 -5.44
N PRO A 392 4.06 11.28 -5.29
CA PRO A 392 3.11 10.72 -6.27
C PRO A 392 3.31 11.21 -7.72
N LYS A 393 3.91 12.38 -7.91
CA LYS A 393 4.13 13.00 -9.24
C LYS A 393 5.46 12.64 -9.90
N ARG A 394 6.43 12.06 -9.17
CA ARG A 394 7.81 11.84 -9.71
C ARG A 394 8.42 10.48 -9.38
N GLY A 395 7.80 9.65 -8.54
CA GLY A 395 8.42 8.40 -8.08
C GLY A 395 9.55 8.67 -7.07
N LEU A 396 10.64 7.91 -7.16
CA LEU A 396 11.80 8.05 -6.26
C LEU A 396 12.74 9.15 -6.76
N SER A 397 13.41 9.83 -5.83
CA SER A 397 14.33 10.93 -6.15
C SER A 397 15.38 11.15 -5.05
N PRO A 398 16.60 11.61 -5.40
CA PRO A 398 17.64 11.89 -4.42
C PRO A 398 17.42 13.22 -3.66
N GLN A 399 16.76 14.21 -4.27
CA GLN A 399 16.31 15.44 -3.60
C GLN A 399 14.87 15.78 -3.96
N LEU A 400 14.11 16.26 -2.97
CA LEU A 400 12.77 16.79 -3.16
C LEU A 400 12.79 17.94 -4.18
N GLY A 401 11.94 17.86 -5.21
CA GLY A 401 11.82 18.90 -6.24
C GLY A 401 12.85 18.85 -7.37
N SER A 402 13.83 17.93 -7.35
CA SER A 402 14.82 17.79 -8.43
C SER A 402 14.14 17.52 -9.81
N PRO A 403 14.51 18.25 -10.88
CA PRO A 403 13.84 18.15 -12.19
C PRO A 403 14.23 16.91 -13.00
N THR A 404 15.23 16.14 -12.57
CA THR A 404 15.65 14.91 -13.25
C THR A 404 14.76 13.73 -12.86
N ASN A 405 14.10 13.10 -13.84
CA ASN A 405 13.40 11.82 -13.69
C ASN A 405 14.40 10.66 -13.55
N LYS A 406 15.17 10.69 -12.47
CA LYS A 406 16.12 9.66 -12.06
C LYS A 406 15.59 9.03 -10.78
N ASP A 407 15.03 7.82 -10.90
CA ASP A 407 14.88 6.89 -9.78
C ASP A 407 16.31 6.59 -9.27
N GLU A 408 16.81 7.42 -8.37
CA GLU A 408 18.15 7.32 -7.76
C GLU A 408 18.01 7.52 -6.24
N LEU A 409 18.42 6.50 -5.48
CA LEU A 409 18.54 6.57 -4.01
C LEU A 409 20.01 6.58 -3.60
N GLY A 410 20.32 7.33 -2.55
CA GLY A 410 21.64 7.34 -1.92
C GLY A 410 22.04 5.98 -1.35
N ALA A 411 23.35 5.78 -1.18
CA ALA A 411 23.91 4.50 -0.76
C ALA A 411 23.32 3.99 0.57
N VAL A 412 22.87 2.73 0.53
CA VAL A 412 22.24 1.98 1.63
C VAL A 412 23.25 1.02 2.24
N VAL A 413 23.32 0.97 3.56
CA VAL A 413 23.93 -0.14 4.29
C VAL A 413 22.82 -1.15 4.58
N TRP A 414 23.05 -2.41 4.23
CA TRP A 414 22.12 -3.52 4.41
C TRP A 414 22.51 -4.36 5.64
N PRO A 415 21.61 -5.21 6.16
CA PRO A 415 21.87 -5.97 7.39
C PRO A 415 23.15 -6.80 7.30
N GLY A 416 23.89 -6.89 8.41
CA GLY A 416 25.26 -7.43 8.41
C GLY A 416 26.27 -6.52 7.69
N ASP A 417 26.11 -5.20 7.83
CA ASP A 417 27.00 -4.13 7.35
C ASP A 417 27.38 -4.22 5.87
N SER A 418 26.48 -4.76 5.05
CA SER A 418 26.71 -5.03 3.63
C SER A 418 26.39 -3.80 2.78
N THR A 419 27.34 -3.33 1.97
CA THR A 419 27.06 -2.35 0.90
C THR A 419 26.45 -3.00 -0.36
N SER A 420 26.57 -4.32 -0.49
CA SER A 420 25.94 -5.08 -1.59
C SER A 420 24.44 -5.20 -1.36
N VAL A 421 23.64 -4.81 -2.36
CA VAL A 421 22.17 -4.96 -2.35
C VAL A 421 21.79 -6.45 -2.21
N PRO A 422 20.92 -6.82 -1.26
CA PRO A 422 20.38 -8.16 -1.15
C PRO A 422 19.71 -8.62 -2.46
N ARG A 423 19.90 -9.88 -2.85
CA ARG A 423 19.27 -10.43 -4.07
C ARG A 423 17.73 -10.46 -4.00
N GLY A 424 17.18 -10.42 -2.79
CA GLY A 424 15.74 -10.58 -2.53
C GLY A 424 15.27 -12.04 -2.50
N TRP A 425 16.12 -13.00 -2.87
CA TRP A 425 15.89 -14.43 -2.65
C TRP A 425 17.20 -15.22 -2.49
N GLU A 426 17.10 -16.39 -1.89
CA GLU A 426 18.17 -17.36 -1.61
C GLU A 426 17.68 -18.80 -1.87
N ILE A 427 18.60 -19.75 -2.06
CA ILE A 427 18.26 -21.17 -2.25
C ILE A 427 18.38 -21.88 -0.91
N THR A 428 17.25 -22.22 -0.30
CA THR A 428 17.26 -22.86 1.02
C THR A 428 17.57 -24.35 0.91
N THR A 429 18.38 -24.85 1.85
CA THR A 429 18.83 -26.25 1.92
C THR A 429 17.70 -27.26 2.14
N GLY A 430 16.54 -26.79 2.64
CA GLY A 430 15.30 -27.55 2.75
C GLY A 430 14.34 -27.43 1.56
N GLY A 431 14.71 -26.69 0.50
CA GLY A 431 13.92 -26.62 -0.72
C GLY A 431 13.84 -27.98 -1.43
N ARG A 432 12.71 -28.25 -2.12
CA ARG A 432 12.62 -29.44 -2.98
C ARG A 432 13.67 -29.32 -4.09
N ARG A 433 14.68 -30.20 -4.05
CA ARG A 433 15.69 -30.34 -5.11
C ARG A 433 15.00 -30.60 -6.46
N LEU A 434 15.60 -30.10 -7.54
CA LEU A 434 15.09 -30.28 -8.91
C LEU A 434 15.08 -31.78 -9.30
N ARG A 435 14.34 -32.13 -10.35
CA ARG A 435 14.15 -33.53 -10.80
C ARG A 435 14.22 -33.61 -12.33
N PHE A 436 14.91 -34.62 -12.87
CA PHE A 436 15.04 -34.88 -14.30
C PHE A 436 14.88 -36.36 -14.64
N VAL A 437 14.39 -36.61 -15.85
CA VAL A 437 13.71 -37.85 -16.22
C VAL A 437 14.65 -39.01 -16.58
N ARG A 438 15.79 -38.72 -17.23
CA ARG A 438 16.64 -39.74 -17.85
C ARG A 438 17.85 -40.11 -17.00
N PHE A 439 18.03 -41.42 -16.88
CA PHE A 439 19.21 -42.09 -16.37
C PHE A 439 19.49 -43.30 -17.26
N ASP A 440 20.74 -43.56 -17.56
CA ASP A 440 21.20 -44.86 -18.05
C ASP A 440 21.92 -45.59 -16.87
N GLU A 441 21.99 -46.93 -16.89
CA GLU A 441 22.68 -47.71 -15.84
C GLU A 441 24.17 -47.84 -16.19
N ASP A 442 25.06 -47.50 -15.26
CA ASP A 442 26.51 -47.67 -15.44
C ASP A 442 26.84 -49.16 -15.60
N PRO A 443 27.49 -49.58 -16.71
CA PRO A 443 27.70 -51.00 -17.01
C PRO A 443 28.71 -51.70 -16.09
N VAL A 444 29.43 -50.95 -15.24
CA VAL A 444 30.43 -51.47 -14.29
C VAL A 444 29.94 -51.38 -12.85
N THR A 445 29.38 -50.24 -12.42
CA THR A 445 28.95 -50.02 -11.02
C THR A 445 27.49 -50.39 -10.77
N LYS A 446 26.67 -50.48 -11.83
CA LYS A 446 25.19 -50.54 -11.77
C LYS A 446 24.52 -49.35 -11.08
N GLU A 447 25.26 -48.26 -10.88
CA GLU A 447 24.67 -47.01 -10.41
C GLU A 447 23.88 -46.37 -11.55
N LYS A 448 22.73 -45.76 -11.24
CA LYS A 448 21.95 -45.03 -12.23
C LYS A 448 22.59 -43.65 -12.39
N VAL A 449 23.20 -43.40 -13.54
CA VAL A 449 23.88 -42.13 -13.85
C VAL A 449 22.96 -41.27 -14.72
N PRO A 450 22.76 -39.97 -14.41
CA PRO A 450 21.92 -39.07 -15.20
C PRO A 450 22.65 -38.66 -16.48
N THR A 451 22.08 -39.01 -17.63
CA THR A 451 22.75 -38.98 -18.94
C THR A 451 21.84 -38.49 -20.07
N GLY A 452 22.47 -38.12 -21.20
CA GLY A 452 21.78 -37.70 -22.42
C GLY A 452 21.84 -36.19 -22.70
N TYR A 453 21.62 -35.82 -23.96
CA TYR A 453 21.54 -34.46 -24.50
C TYR A 453 20.93 -33.42 -23.54
N SER A 454 19.71 -33.66 -23.04
CA SER A 454 19.00 -32.72 -22.15
C SER A 454 19.67 -32.53 -20.79
N ILE A 455 20.38 -33.56 -20.28
CA ILE A 455 21.14 -33.48 -19.03
C ILE A 455 22.44 -32.69 -19.25
N GLU A 456 23.09 -32.83 -20.42
CA GLU A 456 24.29 -32.05 -20.73
C GLU A 456 23.96 -30.56 -20.94
N ILE A 457 22.89 -30.25 -21.67
CA ILE A 457 22.37 -28.88 -21.81
C ILE A 457 22.04 -28.30 -20.44
N PHE A 458 21.27 -29.03 -19.62
CA PHE A 458 20.89 -28.55 -18.28
C PHE A 458 22.12 -28.28 -17.40
N ASN A 459 23.08 -29.20 -17.33
CA ASN A 459 24.31 -29.00 -16.54
C ASN A 459 25.07 -27.72 -16.95
N ASN A 460 25.13 -27.41 -18.25
CA ASN A 460 25.82 -26.20 -18.72
C ASN A 460 24.99 -24.94 -18.45
N VAL A 461 23.66 -24.98 -18.63
CA VAL A 461 22.76 -23.89 -18.21
C VAL A 461 22.96 -23.53 -16.74
N MET A 462 23.06 -24.54 -15.86
CA MET A 462 23.27 -24.31 -14.42
C MET A 462 24.69 -23.83 -14.09
N LYS A 463 25.72 -24.26 -14.83
CA LYS A 463 27.10 -23.74 -14.71
C LYS A 463 27.23 -22.30 -15.20
N SER A 464 26.40 -21.86 -16.16
CA SER A 464 26.38 -20.50 -16.70
C SER A 464 25.61 -19.50 -15.83
N LEU A 465 24.96 -19.95 -14.74
CA LEU A 465 24.37 -19.03 -13.76
C LEU A 465 25.49 -18.36 -12.93
N PRO A 466 25.40 -17.05 -12.62
CA PRO A 466 26.43 -16.33 -11.85
C PRO A 466 26.45 -16.68 -10.33
N TYR A 467 25.99 -17.87 -9.96
CA TYR A 467 25.85 -18.40 -8.61
C TYR A 467 25.53 -19.89 -8.68
N TYR A 468 25.98 -20.66 -7.68
CA TYR A 468 25.65 -22.08 -7.58
C TYR A 468 24.16 -22.30 -7.29
N VAL A 469 23.57 -23.32 -7.91
CA VAL A 469 22.23 -23.84 -7.60
C VAL A 469 22.37 -25.32 -7.24
N PRO A 470 22.07 -25.75 -6.00
CA PRO A 470 21.95 -27.17 -5.69
C PRO A 470 20.74 -27.78 -6.42
N PHE A 471 21.00 -28.87 -7.14
CA PHE A 471 19.99 -29.72 -7.76
C PHE A 471 20.42 -31.18 -7.60
N ASP A 472 19.44 -32.09 -7.65
CA ASP A 472 19.70 -33.53 -7.78
C ASP A 472 19.12 -34.04 -9.10
N TYR A 473 19.27 -35.34 -9.30
CA TYR A 473 18.58 -36.11 -10.32
C TYR A 473 17.74 -37.21 -9.63
N PHE A 474 16.56 -37.54 -10.15
CA PHE A 474 15.69 -38.59 -9.59
C PHE A 474 14.97 -39.34 -10.72
N PRO A 475 15.07 -40.68 -10.82
CA PRO A 475 14.45 -41.43 -11.91
C PRO A 475 12.93 -41.23 -11.96
N TYR A 476 12.38 -41.12 -13.16
CA TYR A 476 10.98 -40.75 -13.42
C TYR A 476 9.97 -41.86 -13.14
N ALA A 477 10.41 -43.12 -13.21
CA ALA A 477 9.63 -44.28 -12.83
C ALA A 477 9.96 -44.72 -11.40
N ASP A 478 8.93 -45.09 -10.64
CA ASP A 478 9.11 -45.87 -9.41
C ASP A 478 9.52 -47.33 -9.73
N SER A 479 9.69 -48.14 -8.68
CA SER A 479 10.02 -49.58 -8.81
C SER A 479 8.95 -50.42 -9.51
N ASN A 480 7.76 -49.86 -9.74
CA ASN A 480 6.59 -50.55 -10.27
C ASN A 480 6.25 -50.08 -11.71
N GLY A 481 7.05 -49.16 -12.27
CA GLY A 481 6.85 -48.62 -13.62
C GLY A 481 5.83 -47.48 -13.72
N THR A 482 5.32 -46.97 -12.59
CA THR A 482 4.35 -45.87 -12.62
C THR A 482 5.05 -44.56 -13.03
N SER A 483 4.59 -43.95 -14.12
CA SER A 483 5.10 -42.66 -14.61
C SER A 483 4.60 -41.52 -13.73
N GLY A 484 5.52 -40.74 -13.14
CA GLY A 484 5.16 -39.58 -12.32
C GLY A 484 4.53 -38.44 -13.13
N SER A 485 3.75 -37.55 -12.48
CA SER A 485 3.21 -36.38 -13.19
C SER A 485 4.32 -35.42 -13.63
N TYR A 486 4.18 -34.89 -14.86
CA TYR A 486 5.02 -33.85 -15.43
C TYR A 486 4.99 -32.53 -14.63
N ASP A 487 3.96 -32.30 -13.79
CA ASP A 487 3.80 -31.13 -12.92
C ASP A 487 4.96 -30.93 -11.90
N LEU A 488 5.82 -31.94 -11.74
CA LEU A 488 6.92 -31.97 -10.78
C LEU A 488 8.31 -31.76 -11.40
N LEU A 489 8.41 -31.47 -12.71
CA LEU A 489 9.68 -31.38 -13.43
C LEU A 489 10.25 -29.96 -13.53
N ALA A 490 11.58 -29.87 -13.50
CA ALA A 490 12.37 -28.64 -13.57
C ALA A 490 11.93 -27.53 -12.59
N PHE A 491 11.09 -26.59 -13.01
CA PHE A 491 10.74 -25.39 -12.25
C PHE A 491 9.23 -25.26 -12.09
N ARG A 492 8.77 -24.85 -10.89
CA ARG A 492 7.41 -24.30 -10.76
C ARG A 492 7.26 -23.14 -11.75
N LYS A 493 6.07 -23.06 -12.37
CA LYS A 493 5.60 -21.85 -13.04
C LYS A 493 5.87 -20.66 -12.09
N ASP A 494 6.48 -19.62 -12.63
CA ASP A 494 6.89 -18.41 -11.91
C ASP A 494 8.02 -18.60 -10.86
N SER A 495 8.92 -19.58 -11.00
CA SER A 495 10.14 -19.66 -10.18
C SER A 495 11.01 -18.39 -10.33
N PRO A 496 11.61 -17.84 -9.24
CA PRO A 496 12.51 -16.69 -9.34
C PRO A 496 13.79 -16.98 -10.16
N LEU A 497 14.13 -18.26 -10.33
CA LEU A 497 15.22 -18.71 -11.22
C LEU A 497 14.91 -18.51 -12.71
N LEU A 498 13.63 -18.44 -13.10
CA LEU A 498 13.19 -18.51 -14.50
C LEU A 498 13.82 -17.43 -15.39
N SER A 499 13.99 -16.21 -14.90
CA SER A 499 14.58 -15.12 -15.69
C SER A 499 16.07 -15.31 -15.95
N ASP A 500 16.80 -15.87 -14.99
CA ASP A 500 18.26 -16.04 -15.11
C ASP A 500 18.60 -17.36 -15.83
N VAL A 501 17.81 -18.41 -15.62
CA VAL A 501 17.84 -19.65 -16.43
C VAL A 501 17.49 -19.36 -17.88
N SER A 502 16.46 -18.56 -18.17
CA SER A 502 16.10 -18.18 -19.55
C SER A 502 17.23 -17.41 -20.25
N LYS A 503 17.87 -16.44 -19.58
CA LYS A 503 19.07 -15.76 -20.11
C LYS A 503 20.23 -16.74 -20.36
N ALA A 504 20.48 -17.67 -19.45
CA ALA A 504 21.54 -18.66 -19.60
C ALA A 504 21.28 -19.61 -20.78
N VAL A 505 20.04 -20.06 -20.97
CA VAL A 505 19.62 -20.83 -22.16
C VAL A 505 19.85 -20.05 -23.44
N VAL A 506 19.40 -18.80 -23.53
CA VAL A 506 19.59 -17.95 -24.72
C VAL A 506 21.07 -17.71 -25.02
N SER A 507 21.87 -17.44 -23.98
CA SER A 507 23.33 -17.25 -24.09
C SER A 507 24.05 -18.51 -24.59
N LEU A 508 23.61 -19.70 -24.16
CA LEU A 508 24.19 -20.97 -24.59
C LEU A 508 23.73 -21.39 -25.99
N SER A 509 22.48 -21.11 -26.38
CA SER A 509 21.98 -21.37 -27.74
C SER A 509 22.55 -20.42 -28.80
N GLN A 510 23.16 -19.30 -28.37
CA GLN A 510 23.88 -18.35 -29.23
C GLN A 510 25.40 -18.55 -29.20
N GLY A 511 25.90 -19.53 -28.44
CA GLY A 511 27.31 -19.86 -28.33
C GLY A 511 27.69 -21.16 -29.05
N PRO A 512 28.99 -21.39 -29.33
CA PRO A 512 29.49 -22.58 -30.04
C PRO A 512 29.21 -23.91 -29.29
N PHE A 513 28.85 -23.81 -28.01
CA PHE A 513 28.37 -24.92 -27.19
C PHE A 513 27.22 -25.71 -27.86
N MET A 514 26.29 -25.01 -28.51
CA MET A 514 25.12 -25.66 -29.12
C MET A 514 25.53 -26.51 -30.32
N ASP A 515 26.35 -25.96 -31.23
CA ASP A 515 26.91 -26.67 -32.38
C ASP A 515 27.69 -27.93 -31.96
N ASP A 516 28.47 -27.85 -30.89
CA ASP A 516 29.30 -28.96 -30.42
C ASP A 516 28.49 -30.06 -29.71
N ILE A 517 27.40 -29.70 -29.01
CA ILE A 517 26.44 -30.67 -28.49
C ILE A 517 25.64 -31.32 -29.62
N GLU A 518 25.22 -30.58 -30.65
CA GLU A 518 24.47 -31.12 -31.78
C GLU A 518 25.31 -32.12 -32.57
N LYS A 519 26.57 -31.79 -32.88
CA LYS A 519 27.52 -32.74 -33.49
C LYS A 519 27.65 -34.03 -32.66
N ARG A 520 27.84 -33.90 -31.34
CA ARG A 520 28.08 -35.06 -30.46
C ARG A 520 26.85 -35.96 -30.31
N TRP A 521 25.65 -35.40 -30.18
CA TRP A 521 24.44 -36.17 -29.89
C TRP A 521 23.58 -36.52 -31.11
N MET A 522 23.63 -35.71 -32.19
CA MET A 522 22.79 -35.90 -33.38
C MET A 522 23.56 -36.45 -34.59
N LEU A 523 24.85 -36.14 -34.76
CA LEU A 523 25.64 -36.61 -35.91
C LEU A 523 26.42 -37.91 -35.65
N THR A 524 26.46 -38.39 -34.41
CA THR A 524 27.30 -39.56 -34.03
C THR A 524 26.53 -40.89 -34.05
N ASN A 525 25.19 -40.87 -34.15
CA ASN A 525 24.32 -42.05 -34.27
C ASN A 525 23.31 -41.89 -35.42
N ASP A 526 23.70 -42.17 -36.67
CA ASP A 526 23.40 -43.47 -37.31
C ASP A 526 23.75 -43.45 -38.82
N THR A 527 24.55 -44.41 -39.27
CA THR A 527 24.65 -44.83 -40.69
C THR A 527 24.75 -46.36 -40.82
N SER A 528 24.42 -47.12 -39.76
CA SER A 528 24.76 -48.55 -39.67
C SER A 528 23.80 -49.45 -38.89
N GLN A 529 22.80 -48.95 -38.13
CA GLN A 529 21.82 -49.79 -37.42
C GLN A 529 20.34 -49.43 -37.59
N CYS A 530 19.97 -48.83 -38.72
CA CYS A 530 18.61 -48.93 -39.24
C CYS A 530 18.33 -50.32 -39.89
N GLN A 531 18.35 -51.40 -39.11
CA GLN A 531 17.68 -52.65 -39.50
C GLN A 531 16.18 -52.38 -39.61
N GLN A 532 15.59 -52.66 -40.78
CA GLN A 532 14.16 -52.41 -41.00
C GLN A 532 13.29 -53.28 -40.09
N PRO A 533 12.44 -52.70 -39.23
CA PRO A 533 11.19 -53.33 -38.85
C PRO A 533 10.25 -53.32 -40.07
N ASP A 534 9.31 -54.27 -40.13
CA ASP A 534 8.42 -54.41 -41.27
C ASP A 534 7.62 -53.14 -41.62
N ALA A 535 7.29 -52.99 -42.91
CA ALA A 535 6.65 -51.81 -43.46
C ALA A 535 5.15 -51.68 -43.06
N GLY A 536 4.88 -51.46 -41.78
CA GLY A 536 3.54 -51.28 -41.19
C GLY A 536 3.28 -49.91 -40.55
N GLY A 537 4.26 -48.99 -40.56
CA GLY A 537 4.15 -47.65 -39.97
C GLY A 537 3.88 -46.55 -41.00
N ASN A 538 2.73 -45.87 -40.90
CA ASN A 538 2.35 -44.75 -41.78
C ASN A 538 3.29 -43.54 -41.62
N ARG A 539 4.36 -43.46 -42.43
CA ARG A 539 5.15 -42.23 -42.59
C ARG A 539 4.27 -41.16 -43.25
N ILE A 540 4.02 -40.06 -42.57
CA ILE A 540 3.25 -38.93 -43.11
C ILE A 540 4.07 -38.26 -44.22
N THR A 541 3.83 -38.67 -45.46
CA THR A 541 4.42 -38.05 -46.65
C THR A 541 3.64 -36.80 -47.06
N LEU A 542 4.25 -35.92 -47.86
CA LEU A 542 3.59 -34.72 -48.38
C LEU A 542 2.31 -35.04 -49.17
N HIS A 543 2.23 -36.25 -49.75
CA HIS A 543 1.04 -36.77 -50.43
C HIS A 543 -0.13 -37.05 -49.47
N SER A 544 0.15 -37.51 -48.24
CA SER A 544 -0.87 -37.73 -47.21
C SER A 544 -1.52 -36.41 -46.76
N LEU A 545 -0.76 -35.32 -46.73
CA LEU A 545 -1.25 -33.99 -46.35
C LEU A 545 -1.92 -33.21 -47.51
N ARG A 546 -2.02 -33.78 -48.72
CA ARG A 546 -2.56 -33.10 -49.90
C ARG A 546 -3.96 -32.52 -49.69
N GLY A 547 -4.82 -33.21 -48.92
CA GLY A 547 -6.16 -32.71 -48.58
C GLY A 547 -6.12 -31.43 -47.74
N LEU A 548 -5.22 -31.35 -46.76
CA LEU A 548 -5.06 -30.17 -45.90
C LEU A 548 -4.58 -28.96 -46.71
N PHE A 549 -3.55 -29.14 -47.54
CA PHE A 549 -3.03 -28.07 -48.42
C PHE A 549 -4.06 -27.59 -49.45
N LEU A 550 -4.95 -28.48 -49.93
CA LEU A 550 -6.01 -28.11 -50.85
C LEU A 550 -7.10 -27.29 -50.15
N VAL A 551 -7.50 -27.68 -48.93
CA VAL A 551 -8.46 -26.91 -48.12
C VAL A 551 -7.90 -25.53 -47.73
N THR A 552 -6.67 -25.45 -47.21
CA THR A 552 -6.07 -24.15 -46.86
C THR A 552 -5.83 -23.28 -48.08
N GLY A 553 -5.40 -23.86 -49.20
CA GLY A 553 -5.27 -23.15 -50.48
C GLY A 553 -6.58 -22.55 -50.98
N VAL A 554 -7.69 -23.31 -50.93
CA VAL A 554 -9.02 -22.83 -51.33
C VAL A 554 -9.52 -21.73 -50.39
N VAL A 555 -9.39 -21.89 -49.07
CA VAL A 555 -9.84 -20.89 -48.09
C VAL A 555 -9.05 -19.58 -48.24
N SER A 556 -7.73 -19.64 -48.35
CA SER A 556 -6.88 -18.46 -48.59
C SER A 556 -7.20 -17.78 -49.92
N SER A 557 -7.43 -18.55 -50.99
CA SER A 557 -7.81 -18.00 -52.29
C SER A 557 -9.16 -17.29 -52.24
N LEU A 558 -10.15 -17.89 -51.56
CA LEU A 558 -11.49 -17.32 -51.43
C LEU A 558 -11.47 -16.03 -50.57
N ALA A 559 -10.71 -16.02 -49.48
CA ALA A 559 -10.53 -14.83 -48.64
C ALA A 559 -9.88 -13.67 -49.41
N LEU A 560 -8.87 -13.97 -50.23
CA LEU A 560 -8.20 -12.97 -51.09
C LEU A 560 -9.15 -12.47 -52.19
N LEU A 561 -9.98 -13.34 -52.77
CA LEU A 561 -11.02 -12.97 -53.73
C LEU A 561 -12.08 -12.04 -53.10
N VAL A 562 -12.52 -12.34 -51.88
CA VAL A 562 -13.43 -11.47 -51.11
C VAL A 562 -12.79 -10.11 -50.80
N ALA A 563 -11.51 -10.08 -50.41
CA ALA A 563 -10.78 -8.81 -50.18
C ALA A 563 -10.64 -7.98 -51.46
N CYS A 564 -10.33 -8.62 -52.59
CA CYS A 564 -10.28 -7.93 -53.89
C CYS A 564 -11.67 -7.42 -54.32
N ILE A 565 -12.74 -8.18 -54.09
CA ILE A 565 -14.12 -7.73 -54.35
C ILE A 565 -14.49 -6.55 -53.43
N GLY A 566 -14.11 -6.58 -52.15
CA GLY A 566 -14.30 -5.46 -51.22
C GLY A 566 -13.65 -4.18 -51.74
N ASN A 567 -12.35 -4.22 -52.01
CA ASN A 567 -11.59 -3.08 -52.52
C ASN A 567 -12.12 -2.57 -53.89
N LEU A 568 -12.61 -3.47 -54.75
CA LEU A 568 -13.23 -3.11 -56.03
C LEU A 568 -14.61 -2.47 -55.85
N LEU A 569 -15.40 -2.90 -54.87
CA LEU A 569 -16.71 -2.31 -54.56
C LEU A 569 -16.55 -0.94 -53.88
N GLU A 570 -15.60 -0.77 -52.96
CA GLU A 570 -15.26 0.53 -52.38
C GLU A 570 -14.78 1.49 -53.48
N GLY A 571 -13.82 1.07 -54.31
CA GLY A 571 -13.34 1.84 -55.47
C GLY A 571 -14.40 2.09 -56.56
N TYR A 572 -15.53 1.37 -56.55
CA TYR A 572 -16.69 1.64 -57.41
C TYR A 572 -17.68 2.61 -56.77
N GLN A 573 -17.84 2.60 -55.44
CA GLN A 573 -18.65 3.60 -54.73
C GLN A 573 -17.97 4.97 -54.69
N GLU A 574 -16.66 5.05 -54.46
CA GLU A 574 -15.92 6.32 -54.52
C GLU A 574 -15.99 7.00 -55.90
N ARG A 575 -16.11 6.22 -56.99
CA ARG A 575 -16.30 6.73 -58.35
C ARG A 575 -17.75 7.17 -58.64
N ARG A 576 -18.71 6.82 -57.78
CA ARG A 576 -20.13 7.18 -57.94
C ARG A 576 -20.53 8.42 -57.12
N VAL A 577 -19.68 8.89 -56.21
CA VAL A 577 -19.96 10.05 -55.34
C VAL A 577 -18.87 11.12 -55.51
N ARG A 578 -18.84 11.75 -56.69
CA ARG A 578 -18.23 13.07 -56.87
C ARG A 578 -18.85 13.82 -58.05
N PRO A 579 -19.82 14.72 -57.80
CA PRO A 579 -20.20 15.73 -58.79
C PRO A 579 -18.99 16.58 -59.16
N SER A 580 -18.92 16.98 -60.42
CA SER A 580 -17.88 17.88 -60.93
C SER A 580 -18.23 19.33 -60.65
N GLU A 581 -17.30 20.10 -60.10
CA GLU A 581 -17.19 21.51 -60.48
C GLU A 581 -15.76 22.03 -60.29
N THR A 582 -15.39 22.99 -61.12
CA THR A 582 -14.04 23.56 -61.24
C THR A 582 -14.12 25.07 -61.35
N THR A 583 -13.35 25.76 -60.51
CA THR A 583 -13.14 27.22 -60.49
C THR A 583 -11.74 27.47 -59.89
N PRO A 584 -11.05 28.59 -60.21
CA PRO A 584 -11.61 29.95 -60.18
C PRO A 584 -11.27 30.86 -61.37
N GLU A 585 -12.09 31.91 -61.55
CA GLU A 585 -11.70 33.32 -61.87
C GLU A 585 -12.99 34.18 -61.90
N GLY A 586 -12.92 35.47 -61.53
CA GLY A 586 -14.04 36.44 -61.63
C GLY A 586 -14.58 37.08 -60.34
N GLU A 587 -13.84 38.08 -59.84
CA GLU A 587 -14.23 39.44 -59.34
C GLU A 587 -15.54 39.75 -58.52
N ASP A 588 -15.45 40.89 -57.81
CA ASP A 588 -16.48 41.76 -57.20
C ASP A 588 -17.32 41.35 -55.95
N GLU A 589 -16.83 41.83 -54.79
CA GLU A 589 -17.47 42.74 -53.79
C GLU A 589 -18.94 42.55 -53.27
N PRO A 590 -19.28 43.14 -52.08
CA PRO A 590 -20.13 42.45 -51.09
C PRO A 590 -21.47 43.16 -50.77
N LEU A 591 -22.25 42.57 -49.85
CA LEU A 591 -22.91 43.23 -48.69
C LEU A 591 -23.79 42.27 -47.86
N ALA A 592 -23.87 42.51 -46.54
CA ALA A 592 -25.05 42.53 -45.64
C ALA A 592 -26.15 41.41 -45.68
N ASP A 593 -26.80 41.01 -44.57
CA ASP A 593 -26.64 41.36 -43.14
C ASP A 593 -27.38 40.39 -42.17
N ASP A 594 -26.92 40.35 -40.91
CA ASP A 594 -27.64 40.12 -39.62
C ASP A 594 -28.41 38.81 -39.23
N GLU A 595 -28.85 38.78 -37.94
CA GLU A 595 -29.76 37.89 -37.18
C GLU A 595 -29.38 36.38 -37.03
N GLN A 596 -28.62 35.93 -36.01
CA GLN A 596 -28.83 35.87 -34.54
C GLN A 596 -29.98 34.91 -34.04
N PRO A 597 -30.09 34.52 -32.73
CA PRO A 597 -29.97 33.09 -32.30
C PRO A 597 -31.19 32.54 -31.47
N PRO A 598 -31.08 31.77 -30.34
CA PRO A 598 -30.50 30.44 -30.03
C PRO A 598 -31.51 29.39 -29.40
N VAL A 599 -30.98 28.23 -28.94
CA VAL A 599 -31.55 27.27 -27.93
C VAL A 599 -32.62 26.24 -28.37
N GLY A 600 -32.50 24.96 -27.95
CA GLY A 600 -33.65 24.02 -27.96
C GLY A 600 -33.36 22.52 -27.73
N VAL A 601 -33.51 22.04 -26.49
CA VAL A 601 -33.41 20.64 -26.00
C VAL A 601 -34.34 19.63 -26.72
N GLY A 602 -33.93 18.37 -26.92
CA GLY A 602 -34.86 17.27 -27.25
C GLY A 602 -34.28 15.85 -27.39
N LEU A 603 -34.65 14.94 -26.47
CA LEU A 603 -34.62 13.47 -26.66
C LEU A 603 -36.01 13.01 -27.13
N PRO A 604 -36.12 11.94 -27.95
CA PRO A 604 -36.60 10.67 -27.40
C PRO A 604 -36.00 9.41 -28.06
N ALA A 605 -36.41 8.23 -27.58
CA ALA A 605 -36.09 6.90 -28.12
C ALA A 605 -37.37 6.16 -28.58
N ILE A 606 -37.24 4.98 -29.21
CA ILE A 606 -38.08 3.75 -29.11
C ILE A 606 -37.71 2.73 -30.23
N GLY A 607 -37.91 1.43 -29.99
CA GLY A 607 -37.73 0.32 -30.96
C GLY A 607 -38.98 0.05 -31.82
N PRO A 608 -39.47 -1.21 -32.03
CA PRO A 608 -39.10 -2.49 -31.35
C PRO A 608 -38.99 -3.76 -32.25
N GLY A 609 -38.64 -4.91 -31.63
CA GLY A 609 -39.35 -6.21 -31.79
C GLY A 609 -38.92 -7.15 -32.94
N ARG A 610 -39.34 -8.44 -33.03
CA ARG A 610 -40.14 -9.43 -32.24
C ARG A 610 -39.80 -10.86 -32.81
N ASP A 611 -40.03 -12.07 -32.27
CA ASP A 611 -40.47 -12.69 -30.98
C ASP A 611 -40.15 -14.24 -31.03
N SER A 612 -40.79 -15.09 -30.18
CA SER A 612 -40.90 -16.58 -30.25
C SER A 612 -39.71 -17.42 -29.71
N ALA A 613 -39.77 -18.26 -28.65
CA ALA A 613 -40.86 -18.87 -27.83
C ALA A 613 -41.55 -20.12 -28.48
N ALA A 614 -41.94 -21.22 -27.79
CA ALA A 614 -41.81 -21.68 -26.38
C ALA A 614 -42.12 -23.22 -26.22
N LEU A 615 -42.41 -23.66 -24.96
CA LEU A 615 -42.88 -24.98 -24.42
C LEU A 615 -41.77 -25.84 -23.74
N LEU A 616 -41.80 -26.24 -22.45
CA LEU A 616 -42.78 -26.99 -21.59
C LEU A 616 -42.73 -28.53 -21.80
N GLN A 617 -42.75 -29.43 -20.79
CA GLN A 617 -42.96 -29.34 -19.32
C GLN A 617 -42.44 -30.61 -18.56
N ASP A 618 -42.12 -30.50 -17.24
CA ASP A 618 -42.07 -31.57 -16.20
C ASP A 618 -41.11 -32.80 -16.35
N SER A 619 -40.68 -33.55 -15.32
CA SER A 619 -40.85 -33.49 -13.83
C SER A 619 -39.75 -34.28 -13.07
N SER A 620 -39.68 -34.11 -11.74
CA SER A 620 -39.25 -35.09 -10.71
C SER A 620 -37.77 -35.30 -10.28
N GLU A 621 -37.60 -35.32 -8.95
CA GLU A 621 -36.63 -36.03 -8.07
C GLU A 621 -35.11 -36.13 -8.37
N ARG A 622 -34.31 -35.46 -7.52
CA ARG A 622 -33.43 -36.08 -6.50
C ARG A 622 -32.85 -35.04 -5.52
N GLY A 623 -32.75 -35.40 -4.24
CA GLY A 623 -32.25 -34.52 -3.16
C GLY A 623 -30.74 -34.63 -2.87
N PRO A 624 -30.18 -33.74 -2.04
CA PRO A 624 -28.76 -33.77 -1.64
C PRO A 624 -28.48 -34.87 -0.61
N SER A 625 -27.31 -35.50 -0.71
CA SER A 625 -26.81 -36.46 0.29
C SER A 625 -26.03 -35.75 1.41
N ALA A 626 -26.08 -36.27 2.63
CA ALA A 626 -25.60 -35.58 3.84
C ALA A 626 -24.25 -36.11 4.34
N THR A 627 -23.31 -35.20 4.62
CA THR A 627 -22.15 -35.45 5.50
C THR A 627 -21.75 -34.21 6.32
N GLU A 628 -22.72 -33.45 6.84
CA GLU A 628 -22.45 -32.34 7.76
C GLU A 628 -23.48 -32.32 8.90
N ILE A 629 -23.07 -32.80 10.08
CA ILE A 629 -23.60 -32.58 11.44
C ILE A 629 -22.87 -33.56 12.37
N LEU A 630 -21.95 -33.04 13.21
CA LEU A 630 -21.56 -33.49 14.56
C LEU A 630 -20.11 -33.10 14.91
N ARG A 631 -20.00 -32.13 15.84
CA ARG A 631 -18.89 -31.80 16.78
C ARG A 631 -18.41 -30.34 16.75
N LEU A 632 -19.30 -29.43 17.15
CA LEU A 632 -18.91 -28.57 18.27
C LEU A 632 -19.28 -29.31 19.56
N ASP A 633 -18.29 -29.57 20.42
CA ASP A 633 -18.38 -29.43 21.88
C ASP A 633 -17.14 -30.04 22.56
N LYS A 634 -16.25 -29.16 23.03
CA LYS A 634 -15.62 -29.22 24.37
C LYS A 634 -14.70 -28.02 24.62
N VAL A 635 -15.18 -27.14 25.48
CA VAL A 635 -14.38 -26.14 26.20
C VAL A 635 -13.98 -26.73 27.56
N THR A 636 -13.04 -26.09 28.27
CA THR A 636 -12.58 -26.37 29.65
C THR A 636 -11.92 -27.72 29.92
N GLN A 637 -10.59 -27.71 30.08
CA GLN A 637 -9.96 -27.67 31.42
C GLN A 637 -8.45 -27.38 31.35
N VAL A 638 -7.95 -26.71 32.39
CA VAL A 638 -6.54 -26.28 32.65
C VAL A 638 -5.99 -25.24 31.65
#